data_AF-A0A971C413-F1
#
_entry.id   AF-A0A971C413-F1
#
_cell.length_a   1.000
_cell.length_b   1.000
_cell.length_c   1.000
_cell.angle_alpha   90.00
_cell.angle_beta   90.00
_cell.angle_gamma   90.00
#
_symmetry.space_group_name_H-M   'P 1'
#
loop_
_entity.id
_entity.type
_entity.pdbx_description
1 polymer ?
#
loop_
_entity_poly.entity_id
_entity_poly.type
_entity_poly.pdbx_seq_one_letter_code
_entity_poly.pdbx_strand_id
1 'polypeptide(L)' 'MNAKVIVYSTPSCPWCKRAKDYFKTNGIPFKDFDVSKDKAKAEEMVKKSGQMGVPVITIGSQVIVGFDKSKIDNLLGIH' A
#
# COMPACT_ATOMS: atom_id res chain seq x y z
N MET A 1 -10.65 -9.41 -14.09
CA MET A 1 -9.21 -9.06 -14.18
C MET A 1 -8.75 -8.65 -12.79
N ASN A 2 -8.04 -9.51 -12.06
CA ASN A 2 -7.67 -9.23 -10.67
C ASN A 2 -6.52 -8.22 -10.64
N ALA A 3 -6.83 -6.97 -10.31
CA ALA A 3 -5.81 -5.97 -10.01
C ALA A 3 -4.99 -6.46 -8.80
N LYS A 4 -3.68 -6.69 -9.00
CA LYS A 4 -2.78 -7.07 -7.91
C LYS A 4 -2.56 -5.86 -7.01
N VAL A 5 -3.14 -5.89 -5.82
CA VAL A 5 -2.89 -4.89 -4.78
C VAL A 5 -1.68 -5.33 -3.98
N ILE A 6 -0.71 -4.45 -3.85
CA ILE A 6 0.50 -4.64 -3.09
C ILE A 6 0.58 -3.51 -2.08
N VAL A 7 0.76 -3.84 -0.81
CA VAL A 7 0.83 -2.85 0.28
C VAL A 7 2.21 -2.93 0.91
N TYR A 8 3.01 -1.91 0.67
CA TYR A 8 4.26 -1.67 1.38
C TYR A 8 3.94 -1.08 2.74
N SER A 9 4.31 -1.83 3.77
CA SER A 9 4.05 -1.49 5.16
C SER A 9 5.29 -1.69 6.01
N THR A 10 5.33 -1.04 7.17
CA THR A 10 6.29 -1.33 8.23
C THR A 10 5.56 -1.85 9.46
N PRO A 11 6.17 -2.79 10.21
CA PRO A 11 5.55 -3.42 11.36
C PRO A 11 5.48 -2.46 12.55
N SER A 12 6.34 -1.44 12.59
CA SER A 12 6.36 -0.40 13.62
C SER A 12 5.34 0.73 13.40
N CYS A 13 4.58 0.74 12.29
CA CYS A 13 3.75 1.90 11.97
C CYS A 13 2.24 1.61 12.16
N PRO A 14 1.53 2.32 13.06
CA PRO A 14 0.11 2.09 13.32
C PRO A 14 -0.78 2.37 12.08
N TRP A 15 -0.35 3.27 11.20
CA TRP A 15 -1.03 3.58 9.95
C TRP A 15 -1.06 2.40 8.97
N CYS A 16 -0.01 1.59 8.95
CA CYS A 16 0.03 0.39 8.11
C CYS A 16 -1.01 -0.65 8.55
N LYS A 17 -1.23 -0.79 9.86
CA LYS A 17 -2.23 -1.71 10.42
C LYS A 17 -3.64 -1.31 9.96
N ARG A 18 -3.96 -0.01 9.98
CA ARG A 18 -5.22 0.53 9.44
C ARG A 18 -5.38 0.27 7.94
N ALA A 19 -4.32 0.44 7.15
CA ALA A 19 -4.38 0.17 5.72
C ALA A 19 -4.68 -1.31 5.43
N LYS A 20 -4.00 -2.25 6.11
CA LYS A 20 -4.27 -3.69 5.95
C LYS A 20 -5.70 -4.04 6.35
N ASP A 21 -6.19 -3.47 7.44
CA ASP A 21 -7.56 -3.69 7.93
C ASP A 21 -8.60 -3.16 6.93
N TYR A 22 -8.34 -2.02 6.29
CA TYR A 22 -9.18 -1.48 5.23
C TYR A 22 -9.34 -2.45 4.06
N PHE A 23 -8.23 -2.95 3.51
CA PHE A 23 -8.29 -3.90 2.39
C PHE A 23 -8.95 -5.23 2.79
N LYS A 24 -8.68 -5.70 4.00
CA LYS A 24 -9.27 -6.93 4.54
C LYS A 24 -10.79 -6.79 4.73
N THR A 25 -11.25 -5.65 5.25
CA THR A 25 -12.68 -5.34 5.44
C THR A 25 -13.41 -5.23 4.11
N ASN A 26 -12.76 -4.67 3.08
CA ASN A 26 -13.30 -4.61 1.72
C ASN A 26 -13.22 -5.95 0.97
N GLY A 27 -12.66 -7.01 1.57
CA GLY A 27 -12.52 -8.31 0.92
C GLY A 27 -11.55 -8.32 -0.26
N ILE A 28 -10.64 -7.36 -0.32
CA ILE A 28 -9.76 -7.16 -1.47
C ILE A 28 -8.49 -7.99 -1.27
N PRO A 29 -8.12 -8.89 -2.20
CA PRO A 29 -6.87 -9.63 -2.10
C PRO A 29 -5.68 -8.68 -2.30
N PHE A 30 -4.92 -8.47 -1.24
CA PHE A 30 -3.70 -7.67 -1.26
C PHE A 30 -2.49 -8.46 -0.77
N LYS A 31 -1.31 -8.05 -1.22
CA LYS A 31 -0.03 -8.63 -0.82
C LYS A 31 0.74 -7.63 0.00
N ASP A 32 0.98 -7.91 1.27
CA ASP A 32 1.78 -7.02 2.10
C ASP A 32 3.28 -7.31 1.97
N PHE A 33 4.06 -6.27 1.77
CA PHE A 33 5.53 -6.33 1.85
C PHE A 33 6.00 -5.49 3.03
N ASP A 34 6.87 -6.08 3.83
CA ASP A 34 7.47 -5.44 4.98
C ASP A 34 8.75 -4.70 4.57
N VAL A 35 8.66 -3.39 4.38
CA VAL A 35 9.82 -2.58 3.98
C VAL A 35 10.79 -2.35 5.14
N SER A 36 10.42 -2.72 6.38
CA SER A 36 11.34 -2.66 7.52
C SER A 36 12.32 -3.83 7.50
N LYS A 37 11.92 -4.98 6.95
CA LYS A 37 12.81 -6.13 6.72
C LYS A 37 13.57 -5.98 5.40
N ASP A 38 12.92 -5.46 4.38
CA ASP A 38 13.50 -5.29 3.05
C ASP A 38 13.87 -3.84 2.77
N LYS A 39 15.13 -3.49 3.09
CA LYS A 39 15.69 -2.15 2.87
C LYS A 39 15.63 -1.73 1.40
N ALA A 40 15.81 -2.66 0.47
CA ALA A 40 15.66 -2.41 -0.97
C ALA A 40 14.24 -1.95 -1.33
N LYS A 41 13.21 -2.52 -0.68
CA LYS A 41 11.82 -2.08 -0.86
C LYS A 41 11.53 -0.75 -0.17
N ALA A 42 12.18 -0.45 0.95
CA ALA A 42 12.11 0.86 1.57
C ALA A 42 12.69 1.94 0.63
N GLU A 43 13.85 1.68 0.03
CA GLU A 43 14.46 2.59 -0.93
C GLU A 43 13.64 2.71 -2.21
N GLU A 44 13.11 1.60 -2.75
CA GLU A 44 12.22 1.62 -3.91
C GLU A 44 10.94 2.41 -3.61
N MET A 45 10.39 2.24 -2.40
CA MET A 45 9.24 2.99 -1.89
C MET A 45 9.55 4.48 -1.83
N VAL A 46 10.63 4.89 -1.16
CA VAL A 46 11.04 6.30 -1.06
C VAL A 46 11.31 6.90 -2.43
N LYS A 47 11.95 6.15 -3.32
CA LYS A 47 12.30 6.59 -4.67
C LYS A 47 11.09 6.72 -5.59
N LYS A 48 10.11 5.81 -5.48
CA LYS A 48 8.83 5.88 -6.22
C LYS A 48 7.89 6.92 -5.63
N SER A 49 7.91 7.05 -4.31
CA SER A 49 7.00 7.90 -3.56
C SER A 49 7.45 9.35 -3.48
N GLY A 50 8.75 9.60 -3.64
CA GLY A 50 9.37 10.90 -3.34
C GLY A 50 9.35 11.27 -1.85
N GLN A 51 8.82 10.40 -0.98
CA GLN A 51 8.62 10.69 0.43
C GLN A 51 8.96 9.47 1.28
N MET A 52 9.52 9.71 2.48
CA MET A 52 9.76 8.67 3.51
C MET A 52 8.47 8.25 4.26
N GLY A 53 7.30 8.51 3.68
CA GLY A 53 6.01 8.22 4.28
C GLY A 53 5.53 6.82 3.94
N VAL A 54 5.35 5.99 4.96
CA VAL A 54 4.50 4.79 4.91
C VAL A 54 3.05 5.15 5.30
N PRO A 55 2.03 4.44 4.81
CA PRO A 55 2.06 3.26 3.95
C PRO A 55 2.21 3.60 2.45
N VAL A 56 2.68 2.69 1.61
CA VAL A 56 2.65 2.85 0.14
C VAL A 56 1.92 1.68 -0.47
N ILE A 57 1.02 1.96 -1.40
CA ILE A 57 0.14 0.97 -2.00
C ILE A 57 0.41 0.97 -3.49
N THR A 58 0.47 -0.20 -4.10
CA THR A 58 0.65 -0.36 -5.54
C THR A 58 -0.46 -1.23 -6.06
N ILE A 59 -1.22 -0.72 -7.02
CA ILE A 59 -2.36 -1.41 -7.63
C ILE A 59 -2.02 -1.60 -9.10
N GLY A 60 -1.60 -2.81 -9.46
CA GLY A 60 -1.10 -3.11 -10.81
C GLY A 60 0.15 -2.28 -11.16
N SER A 61 -0.01 -1.30 -12.05
CA SER A 61 1.06 -0.34 -12.43
C SER A 61 0.96 1.00 -11.70
N GLN A 62 -0.11 1.25 -10.94
CA GLN A 62 -0.28 2.50 -10.23
C GLN A 62 0.37 2.43 -8.85
N VAL A 63 1.15 3.45 -8.52
CA VAL A 63 1.76 3.62 -7.20
C VAL A 63 1.04 4.75 -6.48
N ILE A 64 0.57 4.45 -5.29
CA ILE A 64 -0.14 5.34 -4.38
C ILE A 64 0.73 5.51 -3.16
N VAL A 65 1.04 6.74 -2.85
CA VAL A 65 1.84 7.13 -1.70
C VAL A 65 0.91 7.48 -0.56
N GLY A 66 1.17 6.95 0.62
CA GLY A 66 0.33 7.20 1.78
C GLY A 66 -0.93 6.33 1.80
N PHE A 67 -1.76 6.57 2.81
CA PHE A 67 -3.09 5.98 2.90
C PHE A 67 -4.11 6.91 2.21
N ASP A 68 -4.08 6.89 0.88
CA ASP A 68 -4.92 7.74 0.04
C ASP A 68 -6.26 7.05 -0.29
N LYS A 69 -7.21 7.11 0.66
CA LYS A 69 -8.48 6.37 0.57
C LYS A 69 -9.20 6.62 -0.76
N SER A 70 -9.27 7.86 -1.22
CA SER A 70 -9.94 8.21 -2.48
C SER A 70 -9.31 7.57 -3.71
N LYS A 71 -7.96 7.51 -3.80
CA LYS A 71 -7.29 6.83 -4.93
C LYS A 71 -7.48 5.33 -4.86
N ILE A 72 -7.43 4.78 -3.65
CA ILE A 72 -7.61 3.34 -3.42
C ILE A 72 -9.02 2.92 -3.85
N ASP A 73 -10.06 3.64 -3.42
CA ASP A 73 -11.45 3.39 -3.84
C ASP A 73 -11.61 3.45 -5.36
N ASN A 74 -11.08 4.52 -5.97
CA ASN A 74 -11.20 4.73 -7.41
C ASN A 74 -10.50 3.61 -8.21
N LEU A 75 -9.33 3.16 -7.73
CA LEU A 75 -8.58 2.09 -8.38
C LEU A 75 -9.15 0.70 -8.17
N LEU A 76 -9.88 0.51 -7.08
CA LEU A 76 -10.53 -0.75 -6.74
C LEU A 76 -11.99 -0.80 -7.18
N GLY A 77 -12.52 0.33 -7.68
CA GLY A 77 -13.91 0.46 -8.10
C GLY A 77 -14.89 0.33 -6.94
N ILE A 78 -14.47 0.67 -5.72
CA ILE A 78 -15.35 0.74 -4.56
C ILE A 78 -16.04 2.12 -4.65
N HIS A 79 -17.36 2.14 -4.74
CA HIS A 79 -18.20 3.36 -4.74
C HIS A 79 -19.29 3.21 -3.68
#